data_AF-A0A954IN06-F1
#
_entry.id   AF-A0A954IN06-F1
#
_cell.length_a   1.000
_cell.length_b   1.000
_cell.length_c   1.000
_cell.angle_alpha   90.00
_cell.angle_beta   90.00
_cell.angle_gamma   90.00
#
_symmetry.space_group_name_H-M   'P 1'
#
loop_
_entity.id
_entity.type
_entity.pdbx_description
1 polymer ?
#
loop_
_entity_poly.entity_id
_entity_poly.type
_entity_poly.pdbx_seq_one_letter_code
_entity_poly.pdbx_strand_id
1 'polypeptide(L)'
;MSDVPEAPSGKTDAAAPETADGAGAKPQSRPDRVYLVSYPKIIYLYPTVIAAVVCALVMWAKGDLKAATMPAAEPVPAAANAPAEDGAAADAADDADAAKTPTFHHTVARFFLLLLTVNLVVVSFDFPRTTSLTWFFAIVAIVIGLWTLFHLKPGLLPTVQNVIFSITPAANASFYLIYAIAMIFLFGCVVVSRRFDYWEVRGNELLHHHGVLSDLERFSAPNLRIDKEINDVFEYLLLRSGRLILHPSNERRAIVLENVLFINDKENRITRMLGALQVRVRTDPQ
;
A
#
# COMPACT_ATOMS: atom_id res chain seq x y z
N MET A 1 -16.30 -94.75 -0.71
CA MET A 1 -16.29 -95.75 0.38
C MET A 1 -15.12 -95.41 1.27
N SER A 2 -15.41 -95.11 2.54
CA SER A 2 -14.51 -95.03 3.71
C SER A 2 -13.36 -94.00 3.74
N ASP A 3 -13.61 -92.95 4.53
CA ASP A 3 -12.71 -92.33 5.51
C ASP A 3 -11.83 -93.32 6.28
N VAL A 4 -10.60 -92.90 6.61
CA VAL A 4 -9.74 -93.35 7.73
C VAL A 4 -8.73 -92.21 8.06
N PRO A 5 -8.32 -91.88 9.31
CA PRO A 5 -9.08 -91.61 10.54
C PRO A 5 -8.60 -90.33 11.33
N GLU A 6 -9.38 -89.94 12.35
CA GLU A 6 -8.99 -89.19 13.58
C GLU A 6 -7.70 -89.73 14.25
N ALA A 7 -6.87 -89.06 15.08
CA ALA A 7 -6.81 -87.78 15.84
C ALA A 7 -5.38 -87.74 16.51
N PRO A 8 -5.08 -87.05 17.65
CA PRO A 8 -5.12 -85.63 18.03
C PRO A 8 -3.76 -85.10 18.61
N SER A 9 -3.75 -83.82 19.06
CA SER A 9 -3.09 -83.31 20.31
C SER A 9 -1.95 -82.27 20.20
N GLY A 10 -2.14 -81.14 20.90
CA GLY A 10 -1.11 -80.29 21.55
C GLY A 10 -0.36 -79.26 20.69
N LYS A 11 -0.75 -77.97 20.69
CA LYS A 11 -0.29 -76.85 21.56
C LYS A 11 1.13 -76.29 21.31
N THR A 12 1.17 -74.96 21.03
CA THR A 12 2.22 -73.93 21.32
C THR A 12 3.59 -74.10 20.64
N ASP A 13 4.30 -73.12 20.06
CA ASP A 13 4.26 -71.65 19.97
C ASP A 13 5.10 -71.24 18.74
N ALA A 14 4.81 -70.11 18.08
CA ALA A 14 5.81 -69.15 17.56
C ALA A 14 5.18 -68.03 16.71
N ALA A 15 5.01 -66.87 17.37
CA ALA A 15 5.24 -65.50 16.91
C ALA A 15 4.80 -65.09 15.48
N ALA A 16 3.67 -64.37 15.42
CA ALA A 16 3.40 -63.36 14.41
C ALA A 16 4.26 -62.11 14.68
N PRO A 17 4.79 -61.40 13.66
CA PRO A 17 5.45 -60.14 13.90
C PRO A 17 4.42 -59.05 14.21
N GLU A 18 4.72 -58.33 15.28
CA GLU A 18 4.00 -57.17 15.80
C GLU A 18 3.64 -56.14 14.73
N THR A 19 2.45 -55.60 14.93
CA THR A 19 1.98 -54.30 14.44
C THR A 19 3.06 -53.23 14.59
N ALA A 20 3.65 -52.81 13.47
CA ALA A 20 4.36 -51.53 13.39
C ALA A 20 3.32 -50.40 13.36
N ASP A 21 2.94 -50.04 14.59
CA ASP A 21 2.63 -48.72 15.10
C ASP A 21 2.49 -47.60 14.07
N GLY A 22 1.30 -47.00 14.08
CA GLY A 22 0.97 -45.79 13.35
C GLY A 22 1.88 -44.65 13.78
N ALA A 23 2.91 -44.41 12.98
CA ALA A 23 3.68 -43.18 13.04
C ALA A 23 2.71 -42.00 12.86
N GLY A 24 2.43 -41.32 13.97
CA GLY A 24 1.50 -40.21 14.06
C GLY A 24 1.77 -39.17 12.98
N ALA A 25 0.96 -39.18 11.94
CA ALA A 25 0.74 -37.99 11.14
C ALA A 25 0.12 -36.97 12.08
N LYS A 26 0.94 -36.04 12.60
CA LYS A 26 0.47 -34.83 13.29
C LYS A 26 -0.73 -34.31 12.49
N PRO A 27 -1.91 -34.09 13.09
CA PRO A 27 -3.01 -33.47 12.37
C PRO A 27 -2.46 -32.16 11.82
N GLN A 28 -2.31 -32.06 10.50
CA GLN A 28 -1.98 -30.79 9.88
C GLN A 28 -3.13 -29.86 10.25
N SER A 29 -2.90 -28.99 11.24
CA SER A 29 -3.87 -27.99 11.67
C SER A 29 -4.16 -27.13 10.45
N ARG A 30 -5.29 -27.41 9.80
CA ARG A 30 -5.73 -26.64 8.65
C ARG A 30 -5.89 -25.20 9.13
N PRO A 31 -5.59 -24.19 8.29
CA PRO A 31 -5.91 -22.82 8.65
C PRO A 31 -7.43 -22.71 8.72
N ASP A 32 -7.99 -22.88 9.91
CA ASP A 32 -9.44 -22.83 10.18
C ASP A 32 -10.02 -21.41 10.08
N ARG A 33 -9.15 -20.41 9.85
CA ARG A 33 -9.50 -19.01 9.75
C ARG A 33 -8.55 -18.21 8.86
N VAL A 34 -9.09 -17.20 8.18
CA VAL A 34 -8.34 -16.22 7.40
C VAL A 34 -8.76 -14.81 7.80
N TYR A 35 -7.78 -13.97 8.11
CA TYR A 35 -8.01 -12.57 8.48
C TYR A 35 -7.99 -11.66 7.25
N LEU A 36 -9.05 -10.88 7.09
CA LEU A 36 -9.20 -9.86 6.07
C LEU A 36 -9.24 -8.50 6.75
N VAL A 37 -8.46 -7.56 6.21
CA VAL A 37 -8.30 -6.22 6.75
C VAL A 37 -8.36 -5.28 5.58
N SER A 38 -9.25 -4.29 5.64
CA SER A 38 -9.41 -3.26 4.63
C SER A 38 -8.53 -2.08 4.99
N TYR A 39 -7.68 -1.62 4.08
CA TYR A 39 -6.77 -0.51 4.38
C TYR A 39 -7.22 0.81 3.73
N PRO A 40 -7.07 1.95 4.42
CA PRO A 40 -7.32 3.25 3.79
C PRO A 40 -6.27 3.55 2.73
N LYS A 41 -6.63 4.26 1.65
CA LYS A 41 -5.73 4.55 0.51
C LYS A 41 -4.43 5.28 0.88
N ILE A 42 -4.37 5.93 2.05
CA ILE A 42 -3.16 6.62 2.53
C ILE A 42 -1.94 5.69 2.56
N ILE A 43 -2.12 4.36 2.73
CA ILE A 43 -1.00 3.42 2.72
C ILE A 43 -0.22 3.40 1.40
N TYR A 44 -0.83 3.80 0.29
CA TYR A 44 -0.18 3.86 -1.03
C TYR A 44 0.76 5.06 -1.18
N LEU A 45 0.76 5.99 -0.21
CA LEU A 45 1.77 7.05 -0.10
C LEU A 45 3.12 6.57 0.44
N TYR A 46 3.29 5.28 0.76
CA TYR A 46 4.59 4.78 1.23
C TYR A 46 5.80 5.13 0.31
N PRO A 47 5.69 5.21 -1.03
CA PRO A 47 6.78 5.65 -1.89
C PRO A 47 7.19 7.09 -1.62
N THR A 48 6.25 7.99 -1.27
CA THR A 48 6.58 9.39 -0.94
C THR A 48 7.30 9.50 0.39
N VAL A 49 6.96 8.63 1.35
CA VAL A 49 7.68 8.52 2.63
C VAL A 49 9.11 8.06 2.41
N ILE A 50 9.31 7.01 1.60
CA ILE A 50 10.65 6.54 1.23
C ILE A 50 11.43 7.67 0.54
N ALA A 51 10.81 8.35 -0.43
CA ALA A 51 11.42 9.48 -1.11
C ALA A 51 11.80 10.61 -0.16
N ALA A 52 10.94 10.95 0.80
CA ALA A 52 11.22 11.96 1.82
C ALA A 52 12.42 11.56 2.70
N VAL A 53 12.49 10.31 3.15
CA VAL A 53 13.65 9.81 3.92
C VAL A 53 14.93 9.88 3.09
N VAL A 54 14.89 9.47 1.82
CA VAL A 54 16.04 9.58 0.91
C VAL A 54 16.44 11.05 0.70
N CYS A 55 15.48 11.95 0.49
CA CYS A 55 15.75 13.38 0.36
C CYS A 55 16.38 13.94 1.63
N ALA A 56 15.85 13.61 2.81
CA ALA A 56 16.40 14.01 4.10
C ALA A 56 17.85 13.54 4.26
N LEU A 57 18.14 12.28 3.94
CA LEU A 57 19.50 11.72 4.01
C LEU A 57 20.46 12.39 3.01
N VAL A 58 20.02 12.67 1.78
CA VAL A 58 20.83 13.37 0.77
C VAL A 58 21.14 14.81 1.22
N MET A 59 20.15 15.52 1.78
CA MET A 59 20.34 16.88 2.29
C MET A 59 21.25 16.88 3.52
N TRP A 60 21.08 15.91 4.42
CA TRP A 60 21.95 15.72 5.59
C TRP A 60 23.40 15.44 5.19
N ALA A 61 23.63 14.54 4.24
CA ALA A 61 24.96 14.21 3.72
C ALA A 61 25.65 15.42 3.06
N LYS A 62 24.89 16.36 2.51
CA LYS A 62 25.38 17.64 1.96
C LYS A 62 25.54 18.76 2.99
N GLY A 63 25.33 18.47 4.28
CA GLY A 63 25.61 19.39 5.39
C GLY A 63 24.46 20.33 5.76
N ASP A 64 23.26 20.14 5.20
CA ASP A 64 22.13 21.07 5.38
C ASP A 64 21.64 21.18 6.84
N LEU A 65 21.65 20.07 7.59
CA LEU A 65 21.25 20.09 9.01
C LEU A 65 22.16 20.96 9.89
N LYS A 66 23.46 21.04 9.56
CA LYS A 66 24.41 21.88 10.33
C LYS A 66 24.13 23.36 10.11
N ALA A 67 23.69 23.75 8.91
CA ALA A 67 23.30 25.13 8.62
C ALA A 67 22.02 25.55 9.35
N ALA A 68 21.03 24.63 9.47
CA ALA A 68 19.77 24.91 10.18
C ALA A 68 19.92 25.04 11.71
N THR A 69 21.06 24.62 12.28
CA THR A 69 21.34 24.68 13.74
C THR A 69 22.06 25.98 14.14
N MET A 70 22.43 26.84 13.19
CA MET A 70 22.88 28.20 13.50
C MET A 70 21.66 29.12 13.56
N PRO A 71 21.37 29.78 14.70
CA PRO A 71 20.24 30.69 14.78
C PRO A 71 20.44 31.80 13.74
N ALA A 72 19.45 31.98 12.87
CA ALA A 72 19.36 33.17 12.02
C ALA A 72 19.37 34.38 12.97
N ALA A 73 20.46 35.14 12.96
CA ALA A 73 20.53 36.41 13.66
C ALA A 73 19.44 37.31 13.06
N GLU A 74 18.41 37.61 13.84
CA GLU A 74 17.37 38.56 13.45
C GLU A 74 18.02 39.92 13.15
N PRO A 75 17.75 40.55 11.99
CA PRO A 75 18.16 41.93 11.79
C PRO A 75 17.27 42.83 12.65
N VAL A 76 17.90 43.47 13.63
CA VAL A 76 17.30 44.54 14.46
C VAL A 76 16.78 45.65 13.54
N PRO A 77 15.53 46.14 13.70
CA PRO A 77 15.02 47.22 12.85
C PRO A 77 15.70 48.54 13.26
N ALA A 78 16.59 49.04 12.41
CA ALA A 78 17.16 50.37 12.56
C ALA A 78 16.08 51.43 12.26
N ALA A 79 15.84 52.28 13.25
CA ALA A 79 14.84 53.33 13.27
C ALA A 79 15.07 54.42 12.20
N ALA A 80 13.96 55.06 11.85
CA ALA A 80 13.81 56.18 10.92
C ALA A 80 14.66 57.42 11.24
N ASN A 81 15.16 58.10 10.19
CA ASN A 81 15.11 59.56 10.03
C ASN A 81 15.43 59.99 8.57
N ALA A 82 14.67 60.97 8.09
CA ALA A 82 14.46 61.46 6.71
C ALA A 82 15.57 62.42 6.18
N PRO A 83 15.45 63.17 5.04
CA PRO A 83 14.44 63.19 3.95
C PRO A 83 15.04 63.15 2.50
N ALA A 84 14.14 63.24 1.51
CA ALA A 84 14.31 63.05 0.06
C ALA A 84 15.26 64.01 -0.68
N GLU A 85 15.88 63.52 -1.76
CA GLU A 85 16.17 64.30 -2.99
C GLU A 85 16.00 63.42 -4.25
N ASP A 86 15.37 64.03 -5.25
CA ASP A 86 15.08 63.53 -6.60
C ASP A 86 16.34 63.35 -7.45
N GLY A 87 16.36 62.32 -8.31
CA GLY A 87 17.24 62.34 -9.49
C GLY A 87 17.64 60.98 -10.06
N ALA A 88 17.09 60.70 -11.25
CA ALA A 88 17.66 59.89 -12.33
C ALA A 88 17.93 58.39 -12.09
N ALA A 89 17.25 57.59 -12.91
CA ALA A 89 17.51 56.19 -13.14
C ALA A 89 18.96 55.92 -13.58
N ALA A 90 19.66 55.07 -12.82
CA ALA A 90 20.70 54.17 -13.28
C ALA A 90 20.93 53.11 -12.21
N ASP A 91 20.89 51.85 -12.61
CA ASP A 91 21.48 50.69 -11.92
C ASP A 91 21.09 50.44 -10.46
N ALA A 92 19.95 49.77 -10.28
CA ALA A 92 19.69 48.89 -9.14
C ALA A 92 19.41 47.46 -9.65
N ALA A 93 20.28 46.99 -10.53
CA ALA A 93 20.60 45.57 -10.56
C ALA A 93 21.67 45.36 -9.47
N ASP A 94 21.52 44.29 -8.70
CA ASP A 94 22.52 43.78 -7.74
C ASP A 94 22.36 44.14 -6.25
N ASP A 95 21.13 44.31 -5.76
CA ASP A 95 20.84 44.20 -4.32
C ASP A 95 19.58 43.36 -4.05
N ALA A 96 19.70 42.06 -4.30
CA ALA A 96 18.86 41.03 -3.69
C ALA A 96 19.62 39.69 -3.70
N ASP A 97 20.81 39.68 -3.09
CA ASP A 97 21.54 38.48 -2.69
C ASP A 97 20.79 37.78 -1.53
N ALA A 98 19.52 37.45 -1.76
CA ALA A 98 18.67 36.69 -0.86
C ALA A 98 19.22 35.27 -0.80
N ALA A 99 20.15 35.05 0.14
CA ALA A 99 20.66 33.77 0.63
C ALA A 99 20.72 32.68 -0.46
N LYS A 100 21.83 32.60 -1.21
CA LYS A 100 22.11 31.54 -2.20
C LYS A 100 21.79 30.16 -1.63
N THR A 101 20.55 29.73 -1.82
CA THR A 101 20.12 28.38 -1.50
C THR A 101 20.89 27.51 -2.50
N PRO A 102 21.72 26.57 -2.03
CA PRO A 102 22.60 25.87 -2.93
C PRO A 102 21.75 25.07 -3.92
N THR A 103 22.16 25.08 -5.19
CA THR A 103 21.37 24.59 -6.34
C THR A 103 20.75 23.22 -6.13
N PHE A 104 21.34 22.38 -5.28
CA PHE A 104 20.81 21.05 -4.96
C PHE A 104 19.47 21.06 -4.21
N HIS A 105 19.14 22.09 -3.42
CA HIS A 105 17.86 22.15 -2.69
C HIS A 105 16.69 22.18 -3.68
N HIS A 106 16.84 22.96 -4.75
CA HIS A 106 15.82 23.06 -5.80
C HIS A 106 15.63 21.75 -6.54
N THR A 107 16.73 21.07 -6.87
CA THR A 107 16.68 19.78 -7.55
C THR A 107 15.98 18.72 -6.69
N VAL A 108 16.39 18.58 -5.42
CA VAL A 108 15.77 17.60 -4.49
C VAL A 108 14.30 17.93 -4.25
N ALA A 109 13.94 19.21 -4.08
CA ALA A 109 12.55 19.65 -3.92
C ALA A 109 11.69 19.32 -5.14
N ARG A 110 12.17 19.57 -6.35
CA ARG A 110 11.45 19.23 -7.59
C ARG A 110 11.21 17.74 -7.73
N PHE A 111 12.24 16.91 -7.46
CA PHE A 111 12.09 15.46 -7.51
C PHE A 111 11.07 14.96 -6.49
N PHE A 112 11.15 15.44 -5.25
CA PHE A 112 10.20 15.07 -4.20
C PHE A 112 8.77 15.49 -4.57
N LEU A 113 8.57 16.74 -5.01
CA LEU A 113 7.25 17.25 -5.39
C LEU A 113 6.68 16.54 -6.61
N LEU A 114 7.51 16.20 -7.60
CA LEU A 114 7.06 15.41 -8.75
C LEU A 114 6.57 14.04 -8.30
N LEU A 115 7.34 13.33 -7.47
CA LEU A 115 6.97 12.01 -6.96
C LEU A 115 5.72 12.09 -6.07
N LEU A 116 5.65 13.09 -5.18
CA LEU A 116 4.46 13.36 -4.35
C LEU A 116 3.23 13.63 -5.21
N THR A 117 3.36 14.45 -6.25
CA THR A 117 2.25 14.76 -7.17
C THR A 117 1.78 13.52 -7.90
N VAL A 118 2.69 12.72 -8.46
CA VAL A 118 2.34 11.45 -9.12
C VAL A 118 1.65 10.50 -8.14
N ASN A 119 2.15 10.39 -6.91
CA ASN A 119 1.53 9.52 -5.91
C ASN A 119 0.13 10.03 -5.49
N LEU A 120 -0.04 11.34 -5.31
CA LEU A 120 -1.34 11.94 -5.04
C LEU A 120 -2.34 11.70 -6.18
N VAL A 121 -1.90 11.73 -7.44
CA VAL A 121 -2.73 11.34 -8.59
C VAL A 121 -3.17 9.88 -8.46
N VAL A 122 -2.24 8.97 -8.16
CA VAL A 122 -2.55 7.54 -7.94
C VAL A 122 -3.55 7.33 -6.81
N VAL A 123 -3.45 8.08 -5.71
CA VAL A 123 -4.39 7.97 -4.58
C VAL A 123 -5.75 8.61 -4.87
N SER A 124 -5.76 9.69 -5.66
CA SER A 124 -6.97 10.48 -5.93
C SER A 124 -7.85 9.90 -7.03
N PHE A 125 -7.24 9.25 -8.02
CA PHE A 125 -7.96 8.66 -9.14
C PHE A 125 -7.94 7.14 -9.04
N ASP A 126 -9.12 6.53 -9.14
CA ASP A 126 -9.23 5.09 -9.39
C ASP A 126 -8.85 4.83 -10.86
N PHE A 127 -7.88 3.94 -11.10
CA PHE A 127 -7.49 3.50 -12.44
C PHE A 127 -8.03 2.09 -12.76
N PRO A 128 -9.30 1.95 -13.20
CA PRO A 128 -9.88 0.68 -13.57
C PRO A 128 -9.19 0.04 -14.76
N ARG A 129 -9.03 -1.28 -14.70
CA ARG A 129 -8.35 -2.11 -15.72
C ARG A 129 -8.84 -1.89 -17.15
N THR A 130 -10.12 -1.65 -17.36
CA THR A 130 -10.71 -1.44 -18.70
C THR A 130 -10.54 0.00 -19.18
N THR A 131 -10.59 0.97 -18.26
CA THR A 131 -10.40 2.39 -18.57
C THR A 131 -8.94 2.81 -18.68
N SER A 132 -8.01 2.04 -18.07
CA SER A 132 -6.58 2.34 -18.11
C SER A 132 -6.02 2.29 -19.53
N LEU A 133 -6.60 1.47 -20.41
CA LEU A 133 -6.24 1.42 -21.82
C LEU A 133 -6.63 2.72 -22.55
N THR A 134 -7.80 3.27 -22.28
CA THR A 134 -8.24 4.55 -22.83
C THR A 134 -7.35 5.69 -22.35
N TRP A 135 -7.03 5.73 -21.05
CA TRP A 135 -6.09 6.71 -20.49
C TRP A 135 -4.68 6.56 -21.07
N PHE A 136 -4.22 5.32 -21.29
CA PHE A 136 -2.96 5.07 -21.96
C PHE A 136 -2.93 5.68 -23.37
N PHE A 137 -3.95 5.42 -24.20
CA PHE A 137 -4.02 6.00 -25.54
C PHE A 137 -4.20 7.52 -25.52
N ALA A 138 -4.97 8.07 -24.56
CA ALA A 138 -5.11 9.51 -24.40
C ALA A 138 -3.77 10.18 -24.04
N ILE A 139 -3.01 9.60 -23.11
CA ILE A 139 -1.66 10.09 -22.74
C ILE A 139 -0.73 9.98 -23.94
N VAL A 140 -0.72 8.85 -24.66
CA VAL A 140 0.10 8.67 -25.86
C VAL A 140 -0.27 9.73 -26.92
N ALA A 141 -1.54 9.98 -27.16
CA ALA A 141 -2.00 11.02 -28.09
C ALA A 141 -1.56 12.43 -27.64
N ILE A 142 -1.64 12.74 -26.34
CA ILE A 142 -1.14 14.01 -25.78
C ILE A 142 0.38 14.12 -25.97
N VAL A 143 1.14 13.05 -25.70
CA VAL A 143 2.59 13.02 -25.85
C VAL A 143 2.99 13.22 -27.31
N ILE A 144 2.33 12.53 -28.25
CA ILE A 144 2.56 12.70 -29.68
C ILE A 144 2.16 14.11 -30.13
N GLY A 145 1.03 14.63 -29.64
CA GLY A 145 0.56 15.98 -29.92
C GLY A 145 1.53 17.06 -29.43
N LEU A 146 2.02 16.93 -28.19
CA LEU A 146 3.03 17.82 -27.61
C LEU A 146 4.37 17.69 -28.35
N TRP A 147 4.81 16.48 -28.66
CA TRP A 147 6.02 16.25 -29.45
C TRP A 147 5.94 16.93 -30.82
N THR A 148 4.81 16.77 -31.51
CA THR A 148 4.52 17.41 -32.80
C THR A 148 4.47 18.94 -32.66
N LEU A 149 3.81 19.44 -31.62
CA LEU A 149 3.68 20.88 -31.33
C LEU A 149 5.05 21.53 -31.07
N PHE A 150 5.91 20.88 -30.29
CA PHE A 150 7.27 21.38 -30.02
C PHE A 150 8.16 21.32 -31.24
N HIS A 151 7.96 20.34 -32.12
CA HIS A 151 8.67 20.27 -33.40
C HIS A 151 8.21 21.38 -34.36
N LEU A 152 6.92 21.70 -34.38
CA LEU A 152 6.33 22.78 -35.20
C LEU A 152 6.64 24.19 -34.66
N LYS A 153 6.76 24.35 -33.34
CA LYS A 153 7.04 25.64 -32.68
C LYS A 153 8.22 25.50 -31.70
N PRO A 154 9.47 25.56 -32.20
CA PRO A 154 10.66 25.39 -31.37
C PRO A 154 10.82 26.47 -30.27
N GLY A 155 10.22 27.66 -30.44
CA GLY A 155 10.21 28.71 -29.41
C GLY A 155 9.23 28.49 -28.24
N LEU A 156 8.31 27.54 -28.36
CA LEU A 156 7.30 27.27 -27.34
C LEU A 156 7.87 26.44 -26.17
N LEU A 157 8.80 25.53 -26.47
CA LEU A 157 9.51 24.72 -25.48
C LEU A 157 10.32 25.57 -24.48
N PRO A 158 11.19 26.51 -24.89
CA PRO A 158 11.90 27.37 -23.94
C PRO A 158 10.96 28.32 -23.16
N THR A 159 9.83 28.74 -23.73
CA THR A 159 8.85 29.59 -23.04
C THR A 159 8.14 28.84 -21.91
N VAL A 160 7.62 27.64 -22.20
CA VAL A 160 6.99 26.77 -21.18
C VAL A 160 8.01 26.38 -20.13
N GLN A 161 9.23 26.05 -20.57
CA GLN A 161 10.35 25.73 -19.69
C GLN A 161 10.67 26.87 -18.71
N ASN A 162 10.70 28.12 -19.18
CA ASN A 162 10.97 29.28 -18.34
C ASN A 162 9.86 29.55 -17.32
N VAL A 163 8.59 29.30 -17.68
CA VAL A 163 7.45 29.43 -16.75
C VAL A 163 7.43 28.33 -15.70
N ILE A 164 7.76 27.08 -16.08
CA ILE A 164 7.82 25.96 -15.13
C ILE A 164 9.01 26.10 -14.17
N PHE A 165 10.16 26.57 -14.67
CA PHE A 165 11.39 26.69 -13.88
C PHE A 165 11.55 28.02 -13.16
N SER A 166 10.70 29.03 -13.43
CA SER A 166 10.64 30.26 -12.63
C SER A 166 10.20 29.98 -11.20
N ILE A 167 9.44 28.90 -11.00
CA ILE A 167 9.14 28.37 -9.67
C ILE A 167 10.38 27.61 -9.19
N THR A 168 11.02 28.16 -8.17
CA THR A 168 12.22 27.63 -7.51
C THR A 168 11.85 27.04 -6.14
N PRO A 169 11.08 25.92 -6.09
CA PRO A 169 10.75 25.31 -4.81
C PRO A 169 12.05 24.94 -4.11
N ALA A 170 12.17 25.28 -2.84
CA ALA A 170 13.31 24.94 -1.99
C ALA A 170 12.79 24.34 -0.70
N ALA A 171 13.38 23.22 -0.28
CA ALA A 171 13.07 22.58 0.99
C ALA A 171 14.38 22.17 1.65
N ASN A 172 14.41 22.27 2.98
CA ASN A 172 15.54 21.85 3.81
C ASN A 172 15.37 20.40 4.27
N ALA A 173 16.42 19.82 4.84
CA ALA A 173 16.42 18.47 5.39
C ALA A 173 15.34 18.28 6.47
N SER A 174 15.12 19.30 7.31
CA SER A 174 14.13 19.28 8.38
C SER A 174 12.71 19.10 7.84
N PHE A 175 12.36 19.75 6.73
CA PHE A 175 11.06 19.60 6.08
C PHE A 175 10.81 18.13 5.69
N TYR A 176 11.76 17.51 5.00
CA TYR A 176 11.63 16.11 4.58
C TYR A 176 11.53 15.15 5.76
N LEU A 177 12.30 15.41 6.82
CA LEU A 177 12.26 14.61 8.04
C LEU A 177 10.92 14.73 8.77
N ILE A 178 10.41 15.95 8.96
CA ILE A 178 9.11 16.20 9.61
C ILE A 178 7.99 15.55 8.80
N TYR A 179 7.99 15.70 7.47
CA TYR A 179 7.02 15.04 6.60
C TYR A 179 7.07 13.50 6.77
N ALA A 180 8.28 12.92 6.76
CA ALA A 180 8.44 11.48 6.93
C ALA A 180 7.94 11.00 8.31
N ILE A 181 8.28 11.72 9.39
CA ILE A 181 7.83 11.40 10.75
C ILE A 181 6.31 11.50 10.85
N ALA A 182 5.70 12.57 10.32
CA ALA A 182 4.25 12.75 10.33
C ALA A 182 3.52 11.63 9.57
N MET A 183 4.06 11.22 8.41
CA MET A 183 3.50 10.12 7.63
C MET A 183 3.67 8.76 8.32
N ILE A 184 4.83 8.49 8.93
CA ILE A 184 5.06 7.26 9.72
C ILE A 184 4.11 7.21 10.91
N PHE A 185 3.90 8.34 11.60
CA PHE A 185 2.92 8.44 12.68
C PHE A 185 1.51 8.11 12.19
N LEU A 186 1.09 8.69 11.06
CA LEU A 186 -0.21 8.40 10.44
C LEU A 186 -0.33 6.91 10.09
N PHE A 187 0.70 6.30 9.49
CA PHE A 187 0.73 4.87 9.23
C PHE A 187 0.64 4.05 10.51
N GLY A 188 1.31 4.48 11.59
CA GLY A 188 1.17 3.90 12.93
C GLY A 188 -0.29 3.93 13.41
N CYS A 189 -0.95 5.08 13.32
CA CYS A 189 -2.37 5.23 13.67
C CYS A 189 -3.27 4.30 12.84
N VAL A 190 -3.02 4.17 11.52
CA VAL A 190 -3.74 3.24 10.65
C VAL A 190 -3.50 1.80 11.08
N VAL A 191 -2.23 1.42 11.32
CA VAL A 191 -1.92 0.06 11.79
C VAL A 191 -2.65 -0.24 13.09
N VAL A 192 -2.61 0.66 14.07
CA VAL A 192 -3.31 0.50 15.36
C VAL A 192 -4.82 0.41 15.15
N SER A 193 -5.43 1.30 14.37
CA SER A 193 -6.89 1.24 14.13
C SER A 193 -7.30 -0.06 13.46
N ARG A 194 -6.49 -0.56 12.51
CA ARG A 194 -6.73 -1.85 11.84
C ARG A 194 -6.55 -3.07 12.74
N ARG A 195 -6.01 -2.96 13.97
CA ARG A 195 -6.02 -4.07 14.94
C ARG A 195 -7.39 -4.27 15.59
N PHE A 196 -8.23 -3.23 15.61
CA PHE A 196 -9.55 -3.26 16.21
C PHE A 196 -10.68 -3.42 15.18
N ASP A 197 -10.36 -3.29 13.89
CA ASP A 197 -11.31 -3.51 12.81
C ASP A 197 -10.74 -4.53 11.83
N TYR A 198 -11.23 -5.78 11.91
CA TYR A 198 -10.86 -6.82 10.96
C TYR A 198 -11.95 -7.89 10.84
N TRP A 199 -11.94 -8.56 9.70
CA TRP A 199 -12.84 -9.66 9.39
C TRP A 199 -12.10 -10.98 9.55
N GLU A 200 -12.73 -11.94 10.19
CA GLU A 200 -12.24 -13.30 10.35
C GLU A 200 -13.18 -14.25 9.60
N VAL A 201 -12.69 -14.79 8.49
CA VAL A 201 -13.43 -15.77 7.69
C VAL A 201 -13.14 -17.15 8.24
N ARG A 202 -14.17 -17.85 8.70
CA ARG A 202 -14.12 -19.26 9.08
C ARG A 202 -14.88 -20.10 8.05
N GLY A 203 -14.84 -21.42 8.22
CA GLY A 203 -15.46 -22.35 7.29
C GLY A 203 -16.96 -22.20 7.07
N ASN A 204 -17.71 -21.92 8.13
CA ASN A 204 -19.16 -21.81 8.12
C ASN A 204 -19.67 -20.50 8.77
N GLU A 205 -18.74 -19.63 9.15
CA GLU A 205 -19.00 -18.40 9.91
C GLU A 205 -18.10 -17.29 9.39
N LEU A 206 -18.60 -16.06 9.42
CA LEU A 206 -17.83 -14.86 9.18
C LEU A 206 -17.97 -13.97 10.41
N LEU A 207 -16.84 -13.61 11.02
CA LEU A 207 -16.82 -12.79 12.22
C LEU A 207 -16.29 -11.41 11.87
N HIS A 208 -16.98 -10.35 12.27
CA HIS A 208 -16.48 -8.98 12.19
C HIS A 208 -16.11 -8.51 13.58
N HIS A 209 -14.84 -8.21 13.78
CA HIS A 209 -14.36 -7.54 14.98
C HIS A 209 -14.39 -6.05 14.69
N HIS A 210 -15.23 -5.28 15.40
CA HIS A 210 -15.32 -3.83 15.26
C HIS A 210 -15.20 -3.11 16.61
N GLY A 211 -14.59 -1.93 16.59
CA GLY A 211 -14.49 -1.04 17.74
C GLY A 211 -13.43 -1.43 18.78
N VAL A 212 -13.11 -0.48 19.66
CA VAL A 212 -12.10 -0.65 20.73
C VAL A 212 -12.57 -1.63 21.81
N LEU A 213 -13.89 -1.83 21.96
CA LEU A 213 -14.49 -2.79 22.89
C LEU A 213 -14.72 -4.19 22.27
N SER A 214 -14.30 -4.42 21.03
CA SER A 214 -14.36 -5.72 20.35
C SER A 214 -15.79 -6.29 20.30
N ASP A 215 -16.74 -5.49 19.84
CA ASP A 215 -18.07 -6.01 19.51
C ASP A 215 -17.91 -6.97 18.33
N LEU A 216 -18.32 -8.22 18.57
CA LEU A 216 -18.12 -9.33 17.65
C LEU A 216 -19.44 -9.66 16.96
N GLU A 217 -19.59 -9.24 15.71
CA GLU A 217 -20.73 -9.64 14.90
C GLU A 217 -20.44 -10.99 14.25
N ARG A 218 -21.38 -11.93 14.37
CA ARG A 218 -21.25 -13.28 13.82
C ARG A 218 -22.28 -13.50 12.73
N PHE A 219 -21.79 -13.78 11.54
CA PHE A 219 -22.62 -14.07 10.37
C PHE A 219 -22.50 -15.56 10.03
N SER A 220 -23.63 -16.26 10.01
CA SER A 220 -23.68 -17.65 9.53
C SER A 220 -23.55 -17.65 8.01
N ALA A 221 -22.48 -18.26 7.49
CA ALA A 221 -22.16 -18.25 6.07
C ALA A 221 -21.95 -19.67 5.50
N PRO A 222 -22.97 -20.55 5.56
CA PRO A 222 -22.93 -21.82 4.85
C PRO A 222 -22.87 -21.54 3.34
N ASN A 223 -21.88 -22.11 2.64
CA ASN A 223 -21.63 -21.89 1.21
C ASN A 223 -21.24 -20.45 0.82
N LEU A 224 -20.41 -19.79 1.64
CA LEU A 224 -19.81 -18.48 1.31
C LEU A 224 -19.20 -18.47 -0.10
N ARG A 225 -19.59 -17.50 -0.94
CA ARG A 225 -18.93 -17.22 -2.22
C ARG A 225 -18.06 -15.98 -2.12
N ILE A 226 -16.98 -15.96 -2.89
CA ILE A 226 -15.96 -14.91 -2.83
C ILE A 226 -15.60 -14.50 -4.23
N ASP A 227 -15.73 -13.20 -4.48
CA ASP A 227 -15.34 -12.59 -5.75
C ASP A 227 -14.20 -11.60 -5.50
N LYS A 228 -13.15 -11.71 -6.31
CA LYS A 228 -12.00 -10.81 -6.30
C LYS A 228 -12.12 -9.82 -7.45
N GLU A 229 -12.02 -8.56 -7.11
CA GLU A 229 -11.99 -7.49 -8.09
C GLU A 229 -10.73 -6.63 -7.96
N ILE A 230 -10.09 -6.36 -9.09
CA ILE A 230 -8.93 -5.47 -9.16
C ILE A 230 -9.44 -4.15 -9.74
N ASN A 231 -9.92 -3.29 -8.84
CA ASN A 231 -10.50 -1.99 -9.19
C ASN A 231 -9.46 -0.98 -9.63
N ASP A 232 -8.24 -1.06 -9.09
CA ASP A 232 -7.16 -0.14 -9.42
C ASP A 232 -5.87 -0.90 -9.74
N VAL A 233 -5.31 -0.62 -10.91
CA VAL A 233 -4.07 -1.27 -11.40
C VAL A 233 -2.84 -0.85 -10.58
N PHE A 234 -2.76 0.41 -10.14
CA PHE A 234 -1.64 0.92 -9.34
C PHE A 234 -1.66 0.38 -7.91
N GLU A 235 -2.84 0.29 -7.30
CA GLU A 235 -2.97 -0.34 -5.98
C GLU A 235 -2.47 -1.80 -6.00
N TYR A 236 -2.90 -2.54 -7.03
CA TYR A 236 -2.45 -3.90 -7.26
C TYR A 236 -0.94 -3.98 -7.56
N LEU A 237 -0.38 -3.03 -8.30
CA LEU A 237 1.06 -2.98 -8.60
C LEU A 237 1.89 -2.71 -7.33
N LEU A 238 1.43 -1.79 -6.48
CA LEU A 238 2.16 -1.33 -5.29
C LEU A 238 2.15 -2.36 -4.17
N LEU A 239 0.97 -2.86 -3.79
CA LEU A 239 0.81 -3.73 -2.61
C LEU A 239 0.04 -5.02 -2.90
N ARG A 240 -0.22 -5.34 -4.18
CA ARG A 240 -1.06 -6.49 -4.59
C ARG A 240 -2.41 -6.50 -3.87
N SER A 241 -2.96 -5.32 -3.67
CA SER A 241 -4.25 -5.12 -3.03
C SER A 241 -5.37 -5.10 -4.07
N GLY A 242 -6.59 -5.30 -3.58
CA GLY A 242 -7.80 -5.21 -4.39
C GLY A 242 -9.05 -5.24 -3.52
N ARG A 243 -10.21 -5.33 -4.17
CA ARG A 243 -11.50 -5.46 -3.50
C ARG A 243 -11.90 -6.92 -3.43
N LEU A 244 -12.29 -7.36 -2.23
CA LEU A 244 -12.84 -8.69 -2.00
C LEU A 244 -14.30 -8.56 -1.62
N ILE A 245 -15.17 -9.23 -2.38
CA ILE A 245 -16.60 -9.25 -2.12
C ILE A 245 -16.96 -10.63 -1.58
N LEU A 246 -17.58 -10.63 -0.40
CA LEU A 246 -18.06 -11.81 0.29
C LEU A 246 -19.57 -11.89 0.13
N HIS A 247 -20.08 -13.03 -0.34
CA HIS A 247 -21.50 -13.29 -0.51
C HIS A 247 -21.94 -14.42 0.44
N PRO A 248 -22.39 -14.09 1.67
CA PRO A 248 -22.98 -15.06 2.58
C PRO A 248 -24.33 -15.55 2.05
N SER A 249 -24.60 -16.85 2.04
CA SER A 249 -25.87 -17.39 1.51
C SER A 249 -27.10 -16.99 2.31
N ASN A 250 -26.93 -16.63 3.59
CA ASN A 250 -28.01 -16.30 4.50
C ASN A 250 -28.33 -14.79 4.51
N GLU A 251 -27.45 -13.95 3.94
CA GLU A 251 -27.63 -12.50 3.92
C GLU A 251 -27.91 -11.98 2.51
N ARG A 252 -28.78 -10.98 2.41
CA ARG A 252 -29.11 -10.35 1.13
C ARG A 252 -28.05 -9.37 0.64
N ARG A 253 -27.17 -8.89 1.52
CA ARG A 253 -26.15 -7.89 1.21
C ARG A 253 -24.78 -8.55 1.12
N ALA A 254 -24.04 -8.22 0.08
CA ALA A 254 -22.64 -8.60 -0.03
C ALA A 254 -21.79 -7.71 0.89
N ILE A 255 -20.83 -8.32 1.57
CA ILE A 255 -19.87 -7.59 2.41
C ILE A 255 -18.68 -7.26 1.51
N VAL A 256 -18.41 -5.96 1.36
CA VAL A 256 -17.39 -5.46 0.45
C VAL A 256 -16.19 -4.97 1.25
N LEU A 257 -15.03 -5.60 1.03
CA LEU A 257 -13.77 -5.21 1.64
C LEU A 257 -12.88 -4.57 0.59
N GLU A 258 -12.57 -3.30 0.78
CA GLU A 258 -11.69 -2.55 -0.11
C GLU A 258 -10.22 -2.65 0.35
N ASN A 259 -9.31 -2.56 -0.62
CA ASN A 259 -7.86 -2.45 -0.38
C ASN A 259 -7.31 -3.55 0.54
N VAL A 260 -7.75 -4.78 0.30
CA VAL A 260 -7.26 -5.94 1.02
C VAL A 260 -5.86 -6.28 0.48
N LEU A 261 -4.83 -6.09 1.31
CA LEU A 261 -3.45 -6.38 0.93
C LEU A 261 -3.23 -7.86 0.60
N PHE A 262 -2.36 -8.15 -0.36
CA PHE A 262 -2.02 -9.51 -0.79
C PHE A 262 -3.27 -10.35 -1.14
N ILE A 263 -4.14 -9.77 -1.97
CA ILE A 263 -5.49 -10.31 -2.22
C ILE A 263 -5.47 -11.73 -2.80
N ASN A 264 -4.53 -12.04 -3.69
CA ASN A 264 -4.41 -13.37 -4.32
C ASN A 264 -4.13 -14.46 -3.28
N ASP A 265 -3.22 -14.19 -2.33
CA ASP A 265 -2.86 -15.17 -1.30
C ASP A 265 -4.02 -15.41 -0.33
N LYS A 266 -4.76 -14.35 0.00
CA LYS A 266 -5.94 -14.43 0.86
C LYS A 266 -7.09 -15.18 0.20
N GLU A 267 -7.41 -14.84 -1.04
CA GLU A 267 -8.43 -15.55 -1.85
C GLU A 267 -8.10 -17.05 -1.94
N ASN A 268 -6.88 -17.40 -2.36
CA ASN A 268 -6.45 -18.80 -2.49
C ASN A 268 -6.57 -19.58 -1.17
N ARG A 269 -6.24 -18.95 -0.04
CA ARG A 269 -6.38 -19.55 1.30
C ARG A 269 -7.85 -19.78 1.65
N ILE A 270 -8.73 -18.83 1.36
CA ILE A 270 -10.15 -18.97 1.68
C ILE A 270 -10.80 -20.01 0.77
N THR A 271 -10.55 -19.98 -0.54
CA THR A 271 -11.06 -20.98 -1.49
C THR A 271 -10.64 -22.39 -1.10
N ARG A 272 -9.39 -22.59 -0.65
CA ARG A 272 -8.92 -23.89 -0.15
C ARG A 272 -9.67 -24.33 1.12
N MET A 273 -9.94 -23.41 2.03
CA MET A 273 -10.68 -23.67 3.27
C MET A 273 -12.14 -24.04 2.97
N LEU A 274 -12.82 -23.29 2.10
CA LEU A 274 -14.22 -23.54 1.73
C LEU A 274 -14.38 -24.81 0.88
N GLY A 275 -13.46 -25.06 -0.05
CA GLY A 275 -13.47 -26.29 -0.86
C GLY A 275 -13.29 -27.55 -0.01
N ALA A 276 -12.41 -27.51 1.01
CA ALA A 276 -12.22 -28.63 1.93
C ALA A 276 -13.48 -28.97 2.76
N LEU A 277 -14.34 -28.00 3.01
CA LEU A 277 -15.59 -28.19 3.75
C LEU A 277 -16.70 -28.77 2.87
N GLN A 278 -16.82 -28.29 1.62
CA GLN A 278 -17.77 -28.85 0.66
C GLN A 278 -17.53 -30.34 0.39
N VAL A 279 -16.26 -30.78 0.39
CA VAL A 279 -15.90 -32.19 0.20
C VAL A 279 -16.30 -33.06 1.40
N ARG A 280 -16.18 -32.55 2.64
CA ARG A 280 -16.61 -33.28 3.85
C ARG A 280 -18.13 -33.53 3.85
N VAL A 281 -18.92 -32.52 3.53
CA VAL A 281 -20.39 -32.66 3.50
C VAL A 281 -20.86 -33.71 2.48
N ARG A 282 -20.10 -33.93 1.39
CA ARG A 282 -20.43 -34.95 0.39
C ARG A 282 -19.97 -36.37 0.76
N THR A 283 -19.09 -36.52 1.74
CA THR A 283 -18.50 -37.81 2.11
C THR A 283 -19.14 -38.46 3.33
N ASP A 284 -20.08 -37.79 4.00
CA ASP A 284 -20.98 -38.41 4.97
C ASP A 284 -22.20 -38.97 4.23
N PRO A 285 -22.26 -40.29 3.95
CA PRO A 285 -23.47 -40.91 3.43
C PRO A 285 -24.48 -40.99 4.59
N GLN A 286 -25.76 -40.77 4.30
CA GLN A 286 -26.85 -41.07 5.23
C GLN A 286 -26.83 -42.54 5.66
#